data_AF-A0A914Z7K4-F1
#
_entry.id   AF-A0A914Z7K4-F1
#
_cell.length_a   1.000
_cell.length_b   1.000
_cell.length_c   1.000
_cell.angle_alpha   90.00
_cell.angle_beta   90.00
_cell.angle_gamma   90.00
#
_symmetry.space_group_name_H-M   'P 1'
#
loop_
_entity.id
_entity.type
_entity.pdbx_description
1 polymer ?
#
loop_
_entity_poly.entity_id
_entity_poly.type
_entity_poly.pdbx_seq_one_letter_code
_entity_poly.pdbx_strand_id
1 'polypeptide(L)'
;MKNLAEELIKRGHTVTWFEYGFQKPDIPLPKGTKEIYVEVSTKNQNLRDLYEHRNHTFHELVWYEAEMDKGHQSNAWMASIELCDQLLSTRKTKQIFDTLVNKKFDAVVVDDLYNPCGLIHTGLQHSVFIYWSMTYAFLL
;
A
#
# COMPACT_ATOMS: atom_id res chain seq x y z
N MET A 1 -9.87 3.07 1.99
CA MET A 1 -9.42 3.67 3.27
C MET A 1 -9.62 5.20 3.44
N LYS A 2 -9.93 5.98 2.39
CA LYS A 2 -10.12 7.45 2.50
C LYS A 2 -11.13 7.89 3.57
N ASN A 3 -12.32 7.28 3.58
CA ASN A 3 -13.38 7.61 4.55
C ASN A 3 -12.94 7.36 6.00
N LEU A 4 -12.12 6.32 6.24
CA LEU A 4 -11.57 6.04 7.56
C LEU A 4 -10.62 7.17 8.02
N ALA A 5 -9.73 7.62 7.12
CA ALA A 5 -8.85 8.76 7.42
C ALA A 5 -9.65 10.04 7.72
N GLU A 6 -10.74 10.32 6.97
CA GLU A 6 -11.62 11.45 7.25
C GLU A 6 -12.23 11.37 8.65
N GLU A 7 -12.79 10.21 9.02
CA GLU A 7 -13.41 10.03 10.33
C GLU A 7 -12.41 10.10 11.49
N LEU A 8 -11.20 9.57 11.32
CA LEU A 8 -10.14 9.68 12.32
C LEU A 8 -9.73 11.15 12.54
N ILE A 9 -9.57 11.92 11.46
CA ILE A 9 -9.25 13.34 11.54
C ILE A 9 -10.39 14.13 12.22
N LYS A 10 -11.65 13.87 11.84
CA LYS A 10 -12.82 14.51 12.46
C LYS A 10 -12.88 14.27 13.98
N ARG A 11 -12.40 13.12 14.44
CA ARG A 11 -12.34 12.74 15.87
C ARG A 11 -11.08 13.25 16.58
N GLY A 12 -10.25 14.03 15.91
CA GLY A 12 -9.05 14.66 16.49
C GLY A 12 -7.79 13.79 16.46
N HIS A 13 -7.79 12.67 15.73
CA HIS A 13 -6.59 11.85 15.57
C HIS A 13 -5.65 12.42 14.50
N THR A 14 -4.35 12.22 14.70
CA THR A 14 -3.33 12.56 13.69
C THR A 14 -3.15 11.38 12.74
N VAL A 15 -3.41 11.60 11.45
CA VAL A 15 -3.32 10.55 10.42
C VAL A 15 -2.08 10.76 9.55
N THR A 16 -1.28 9.71 9.39
CA THR A 16 -0.20 9.64 8.38
C THR A 16 -0.59 8.60 7.34
N TRP A 17 -0.59 8.99 6.06
CA TRP A 17 -0.85 8.11 4.94
C TRP A 17 0.49 7.79 4.27
N PHE A 18 0.92 6.54 4.35
CA PHE A 18 2.15 6.07 3.74
C PHE A 18 1.82 5.20 2.53
N GLU A 19 2.37 5.57 1.38
CA GLU A 19 2.15 4.88 0.11
C GLU A 19 3.43 4.85 -0.71
N TYR A 20 3.61 3.80 -1.51
CA TYR A 20 4.75 3.65 -2.39
C TYR A 20 4.32 2.95 -3.68
N GLY A 21 4.88 3.38 -4.81
CA GLY A 21 4.46 2.90 -6.13
C GLY A 21 5.27 3.52 -7.26
N PHE A 22 4.95 3.15 -8.51
CA PHE A 22 5.63 3.72 -9.69
C PHE A 22 5.14 5.13 -10.04
N GLN A 23 3.90 5.46 -9.68
CA GLN A 23 3.32 6.78 -9.93
C GLN A 23 2.34 7.14 -8.81
N LYS A 24 2.44 8.39 -8.34
CA LYS A 24 1.55 8.92 -7.31
C LYS A 24 0.11 8.98 -7.83
N PRO A 25 -0.89 8.48 -7.07
CA PRO A 25 -2.28 8.63 -7.46
C PRO A 25 -2.73 10.09 -7.46
N ASP A 26 -3.62 10.44 -8.40
CA ASP A 26 -4.26 11.76 -8.48
C ASP A 26 -5.44 11.92 -7.50
N ILE A 27 -5.70 10.92 -6.66
CA ILE A 27 -6.84 10.89 -5.74
C ILE A 27 -6.51 11.80 -4.53
N PRO A 28 -7.28 12.87 -4.28
CA PRO A 28 -6.99 13.78 -3.19
C PRO A 28 -7.29 13.12 -1.83
N LEU A 29 -6.31 13.18 -0.93
CA LEU A 29 -6.44 12.74 0.46
C LEU A 29 -7.18 13.78 1.32
N PRO A 30 -7.80 13.35 2.44
CA PRO A 30 -8.47 14.25 3.36
C PRO A 30 -7.57 15.35 3.91
N LYS A 31 -8.10 16.58 4.03
CA LYS A 31 -7.37 17.70 4.64
C LYS A 31 -6.95 17.33 6.07
N GLY A 32 -5.68 17.57 6.40
CA GLY A 32 -5.10 17.21 7.70
C GLY A 32 -4.35 15.86 7.70
N THR A 33 -4.41 15.10 6.60
CA THR A 33 -3.59 13.90 6.43
C THR A 33 -2.13 14.30 6.16
N LYS A 34 -1.18 13.71 6.90
CA LYS A 34 0.23 13.78 6.55
C LYS A 34 0.55 12.70 5.52
N GLU A 35 0.65 13.10 4.26
CA GLU A 35 0.98 12.20 3.17
C GLU A 35 2.50 11.97 3.07
N ILE A 36 2.89 10.71 2.92
CA ILE A 36 4.25 10.27 2.60
C ILE A 36 4.12 9.32 1.41
N TYR A 37 4.40 9.82 0.21
CA TYR A 37 4.45 9.02 -1.00
C TYR A 37 5.91 8.77 -1.40
N VAL A 38 6.27 7.51 -1.66
CA VAL A 38 7.60 7.12 -2.16
C VAL A 38 7.48 6.55 -3.56
N GLU A 39 7.97 7.31 -4.54
CA GLU A 39 8.13 6.81 -5.89
C GLU A 39 9.30 5.83 -5.93
N VAL A 40 9.03 4.61 -6.39
CA VAL A 40 10.04 3.57 -6.61
C VAL A 40 10.21 3.34 -8.10
N SER A 41 11.39 2.90 -8.53
CA SER A 41 11.65 2.54 -9.92
C SER A 41 11.84 1.03 -10.03
N THR A 42 11.38 0.44 -11.13
CA THR A 42 11.70 -0.94 -11.48
C THR A 42 12.42 -0.99 -12.81
N LYS A 43 13.36 -1.94 -12.93
CA LYS A 43 13.96 -2.32 -14.22
C LYS A 43 13.15 -3.41 -14.92
N ASN A 44 12.17 -4.01 -14.22
CA ASN A 44 11.34 -5.07 -14.76
C ASN A 44 10.21 -4.46 -15.59
N GLN A 45 10.40 -4.46 -16.91
CA GLN A 45 9.44 -3.90 -17.85
C GLN A 45 8.08 -4.63 -17.79
N ASN A 46 8.06 -5.94 -17.54
CA ASN A 46 6.80 -6.68 -17.39
C ASN A 46 5.99 -6.20 -16.18
N LEU A 47 6.65 -5.88 -15.06
CA LEU A 47 5.98 -5.34 -13.87
C LEU A 47 5.50 -3.91 -14.09
N ARG A 48 6.29 -3.13 -14.80
CA ARG A 48 5.89 -1.78 -15.22
C ARG A 48 4.68 -1.83 -16.14
N ASP A 49 4.67 -2.70 -17.14
CA ASP A 49 3.57 -2.87 -18.08
C ASP A 49 2.32 -3.44 -17.39
N LEU A 50 2.48 -4.35 -16.42
CA LEU A 50 1.37 -4.83 -15.59
C LEU A 50 0.71 -3.69 -14.79
N TYR A 51 1.51 -2.72 -14.32
CA TYR A 51 1.04 -1.58 -13.54
C TYR A 51 0.51 -0.42 -14.42
N GLU A 52 1.16 -0.13 -15.56
CA GLU A 52 0.86 1.01 -16.43
C GLU A 52 -0.10 0.68 -17.60
N HIS A 53 -0.16 -0.57 -18.08
CA HIS A 53 -0.83 -0.92 -19.36
C HIS A 53 -2.08 -1.80 -19.27
N ARG A 54 -2.49 -2.26 -18.08
CA ARG A 54 -3.83 -2.85 -17.98
C ARG A 54 -4.88 -1.74 -18.01
N ASN A 55 -5.41 -1.51 -19.22
CA ASN A 55 -6.66 -0.80 -19.50
C ASN A 55 -7.54 -0.65 -18.26
N HIS A 56 -7.65 0.58 -17.78
CA HIS A 56 -8.45 1.01 -16.63
C HIS A 56 -9.94 0.60 -16.68
N THR A 57 -10.39 -0.10 -17.73
CA THR A 57 -11.71 -0.75 -17.82
C THR A 57 -11.90 -1.92 -16.84
N PHE A 58 -10.83 -2.52 -16.31
CA PHE A 58 -10.90 -3.65 -15.37
C PHE A 58 -10.63 -3.27 -13.90
N HIS A 59 -10.36 -2.00 -13.59
CA HIS A 59 -10.11 -1.57 -12.20
C HIS A 59 -11.36 -1.75 -11.30
N GLU A 60 -12.54 -1.79 -11.92
CA GLU A 60 -13.80 -2.14 -11.27
C GLU A 60 -14.01 -3.66 -11.13
N LEU A 61 -13.29 -4.49 -11.92
CA LEU A 61 -13.50 -5.93 -12.04
C LEU A 61 -12.62 -6.80 -11.13
N VAL A 62 -11.51 -6.27 -10.60
CA VAL A 62 -10.72 -6.96 -9.56
C VAL A 62 -11.55 -7.28 -8.31
N TRP A 63 -12.67 -6.56 -8.14
CA TRP A 63 -13.62 -6.71 -7.04
C TRP A 63 -14.80 -7.66 -7.33
N TYR A 64 -14.93 -8.18 -8.56
CA TYR A 64 -16.00 -9.11 -8.92
C TYR A 64 -15.51 -10.56 -8.82
N GLU A 65 -16.34 -11.44 -8.26
CA GLU A 65 -16.08 -12.88 -8.05
C GLU A 65 -15.61 -13.63 -9.30
N ALA A 66 -15.90 -13.10 -10.50
CA ALA A 66 -15.52 -13.66 -11.78
C ALA A 66 -14.01 -13.58 -12.10
N GLU A 67 -13.24 -12.76 -11.37
CA GLU A 67 -11.79 -12.55 -11.54
C GLU A 67 -10.97 -13.05 -10.34
N MET A 68 -11.47 -14.04 -9.58
CA MET A 68 -10.66 -14.86 -8.67
C MET A 68 -9.69 -15.79 -9.42
N ASP A 69 -9.01 -15.27 -10.45
CA ASP A 69 -7.91 -15.99 -11.08
C ASP A 69 -6.70 -15.95 -10.13
N LYS A 70 -6.27 -17.14 -9.70
CA LYS A 70 -5.07 -17.32 -8.87
C LYS A 70 -3.83 -16.71 -9.54
N GLY A 71 -3.80 -16.68 -10.88
CA GLY A 71 -2.76 -16.01 -11.65
C GLY A 71 -2.68 -14.52 -11.35
N HIS A 72 -3.81 -13.81 -11.38
CA HIS A 72 -3.87 -12.39 -11.03
C HIS A 72 -3.46 -12.10 -9.59
N GLN A 73 -3.91 -12.91 -8.63
CA GLN A 73 -3.54 -12.74 -7.23
C GLN A 73 -2.03 -12.94 -7.00
N SER A 74 -1.48 -13.99 -7.59
CA SER A 74 -0.04 -14.29 -7.50
C SER A 74 0.80 -13.20 -8.15
N ASN A 75 0.36 -12.68 -9.31
CA ASN A 75 1.07 -11.59 -10.00
C ASN A 75 1.03 -10.28 -9.21
N ALA A 76 -0.11 -9.93 -8.62
CA ALA A 76 -0.23 -8.74 -7.79
C ALA A 76 0.62 -8.83 -6.51
N TRP A 77 0.68 -10.02 -5.89
CA TRP A 77 1.59 -10.28 -4.77
C TRP A 77 3.06 -10.18 -5.16
N MET A 78 3.46 -10.76 -6.29
CA MET A 78 4.84 -10.66 -6.76
C MET A 78 5.23 -9.22 -7.11
N ALA A 79 4.32 -8.46 -7.74
CA ALA A 79 4.52 -7.06 -8.04
C ALA A 79 4.74 -6.24 -6.77
N SER A 80 4.00 -6.53 -5.72
CA SER A 80 4.11 -5.77 -4.48
C SER A 80 5.33 -6.12 -3.63
N ILE A 81 5.79 -7.38 -3.69
CA ILE A 81 7.09 -7.79 -3.17
C ILE A 81 8.19 -7.00 -3.86
N GLU A 82 8.16 -6.92 -5.19
CA GLU A 82 9.13 -6.13 -5.94
C GLU A 82 9.07 -4.65 -5.54
N LEU A 83 7.88 -4.04 -5.47
CA LEU A 83 7.74 -2.64 -5.04
C LEU A 83 8.35 -2.39 -3.65
N CYS A 84 8.13 -3.33 -2.73
CA CYS A 84 8.71 -3.27 -1.39
C CYS A 84 10.22 -3.48 -1.41
N ASP A 85 10.73 -4.41 -2.22
CA ASP A 85 12.17 -4.59 -2.40
C ASP A 85 12.82 -3.31 -2.94
N GLN A 86 12.21 -2.66 -3.94
CA GLN A 86 12.70 -1.39 -4.48
C GLN A 86 12.63 -0.25 -3.44
N LEU A 87 11.58 -0.21 -2.62
CA LEU A 87 11.49 0.72 -1.49
C LEU A 87 12.65 0.52 -0.50
N LEU A 88 13.06 -0.72 -0.25
CA LEU A 88 14.12 -1.06 0.70
C LEU A 88 15.54 -1.09 0.11
N SER A 89 15.68 -1.17 -1.21
CA SER A 89 16.96 -1.39 -1.90
C SER A 89 17.81 -0.12 -2.03
N THR A 90 17.20 1.04 -2.24
CA THR A 90 17.95 2.30 -2.38
C THR A 90 18.12 2.98 -1.03
N ARG A 91 19.31 3.56 -0.79
CA ARG A 91 19.60 4.28 0.47
C ARG A 91 18.57 5.37 0.75
N LYS A 92 18.11 6.09 -0.29
CA LYS A 92 17.17 7.21 -0.16
C LYS A 92 15.77 6.72 0.25
N THR A 93 15.23 5.73 -0.46
CA THR A 93 13.89 5.19 -0.19
C THR A 93 13.87 4.43 1.14
N LYS A 94 14.92 3.65 1.43
CA LYS A 94 15.07 2.97 2.70
C LYS A 94 15.13 3.93 3.88
N GLN A 95 15.81 5.07 3.75
CA GLN A 95 15.86 6.06 4.83
C GLN A 95 14.47 6.63 5.17
N ILE A 96 13.58 6.79 4.18
CA ILE A 96 12.20 7.20 4.39
C ILE A 96 11.44 6.12 5.16
N PHE A 97 11.59 4.86 4.76
CA PHE A 97 11.01 3.71 5.47
C PHE A 97 11.53 3.59 6.91
N ASP A 98 12.84 3.69 7.12
CA ASP A 98 13.46 3.68 8.45
C ASP A 98 12.94 4.83 9.33
N THR A 99 12.71 6.01 8.75
CA THR A 99 12.11 7.16 9.46
C THR A 99 10.68 6.86 9.89
N LEU A 100 9.92 6.15 9.05
CA LEU A 100 8.56 5.72 9.38
C LEU A 100 8.56 4.70 10.53
N VAL A 101 9.43 3.68 10.45
CA VAL A 101 9.59 2.64 11.49
C VAL A 101 10.00 3.24 12.84
N ASN A 102 10.82 4.29 12.85
CA ASN A 102 11.23 4.96 14.07
C ASN A 102 10.17 5.91 14.66
N LYS A 103 9.07 6.14 13.94
CA LYS A 103 7.96 6.96 14.43
C LYS A 103 6.99 6.08 15.21
N LYS A 104 6.54 6.56 16.38
CA LYS A 104 5.52 5.88 17.16
C LYS A 104 4.13 6.18 16.60
N PHE A 105 3.40 5.12 16.29
CA PHE A 105 1.98 5.12 15.94
C PHE A 105 1.20 4.31 16.98
N ASP A 106 0.02 4.81 17.37
CA ASP A 106 -0.87 4.10 18.31
C ASP A 106 -1.55 2.89 17.65
N ALA A 107 -1.84 3.00 16.35
CA ALA A 107 -2.32 1.92 15.52
C ALA A 107 -1.85 2.12 14.07
N VAL A 108 -1.64 1.02 13.35
CA VAL A 108 -1.31 1.02 11.93
C VAL A 108 -2.40 0.27 11.18
N VAL A 109 -2.94 0.86 10.12
CA VAL A 109 -3.89 0.17 9.24
C VAL A 109 -3.13 -0.22 7.97
N VAL A 110 -3.07 -1.52 7.69
CA VAL A 110 -2.39 -2.08 6.52
C VAL A 110 -3.45 -2.55 5.54
N ASP A 111 -3.45 -1.97 4.34
CA ASP A 111 -4.33 -2.39 3.24
C ASP A 111 -3.91 -3.78 2.72
N ASP A 112 -4.91 -4.64 2.47
CA ASP A 112 -4.75 -6.04 2.09
C ASP A 112 -4.26 -6.27 0.67
N LEU A 113 -4.23 -5.22 -0.16
CA LEU A 113 -3.64 -5.27 -1.50
C LEU A 113 -2.12 -5.41 -1.40
N TYR A 114 -1.72 -6.61 -0.99
CA TYR A 114 -0.39 -7.15 -1.11
C TYR A 114 0.65 -6.18 -0.55
N ASN A 115 0.60 -5.79 0.73
CA ASN A 115 1.49 -4.74 1.25
C ASN A 115 2.59 -5.31 2.18
N PRO A 116 3.62 -6.00 1.64
CA PRO A 116 4.67 -6.64 2.45
C PRO A 116 5.45 -5.63 3.28
N CYS A 117 5.71 -4.42 2.76
CA CYS A 117 6.40 -3.39 3.53
C CYS A 117 5.54 -2.81 4.66
N GLY A 118 4.21 -2.78 4.51
CA GLY A 118 3.28 -2.47 5.60
C GLY A 118 3.38 -3.50 6.73
N LEU A 119 3.41 -4.79 6.40
CA LEU A 119 3.60 -5.86 7.39
C LEU A 119 4.98 -5.79 8.06
N ILE A 120 6.06 -5.63 7.29
CA ILE A 120 7.42 -5.46 7.83
C ILE A 120 7.47 -4.26 8.78
N HIS A 121 6.87 -3.13 8.39
CA HIS A 121 6.79 -1.94 9.24
C HIS A 121 6.10 -2.24 10.57
N THR A 122 4.92 -2.88 10.55
CA THR A 122 4.20 -3.21 11.79
C THR A 122 4.96 -4.15 12.71
N GLY A 123 5.67 -5.12 12.13
CA GLY A 123 6.53 -6.06 12.87
C GLY A 123 7.72 -5.36 13.52
N LEU A 124 8.45 -4.52 12.78
CA LEU A 124 9.61 -3.79 13.30
C LEU A 124 9.23 -2.78 14.40
N GLN A 125 8.07 -2.15 14.27
CA GLN A 125 7.60 -1.17 15.24
C GLN A 125 6.88 -1.83 16.45
N HIS A 126 6.62 -3.14 16.40
CA HIS A 126 5.77 -3.86 17.36
C HIS A 126 4.40 -3.18 17.57
N SER A 127 3.78 -2.73 16.49
CA SER A 127 2.53 -1.96 16.57
C SER A 127 1.30 -2.85 16.68
N VAL A 128 0.28 -2.35 17.38
CA VAL A 128 -1.09 -2.80 17.14
C VAL A 128 -1.44 -2.43 15.70
N PHE A 129 -1.81 -3.43 14.90
CA PHE A 129 -2.21 -3.18 13.52
C PHE A 129 -3.57 -3.79 13.21
N ILE A 130 -4.28 -3.10 12.34
CA ILE A 130 -5.52 -3.57 11.72
C ILE A 130 -5.15 -3.95 10.30
N TYR A 131 -5.29 -5.23 10.00
CA TYR A 131 -5.27 -5.71 8.64
C TYR A 131 -6.62 -5.37 8.00
N TRP A 132 -6.63 -4.49 7.00
CA TRP A 132 -7.84 -4.00 6.36
C TRP A 132 -7.97 -4.62 4.98
N SER A 133 -8.95 -5.52 4.84
CA SER A 133 -9.25 -6.18 3.58
C SER A 133 -10.60 -5.77 3.01
N MET A 134 -10.61 -5.34 1.75
CA MET A 134 -11.84 -5.12 0.99
C MET A 134 -12.13 -6.24 -0.02
N THR A 135 -11.22 -7.19 -0.20
CA THR A 135 -11.44 -8.38 -1.02
C THR A 135 -11.95 -9.54 -0.17
N TYR A 136 -12.79 -10.41 -0.74
CA TYR A 136 -13.26 -11.64 -0.07
C TYR A 136 -12.16 -12.72 0.06
N ALA A 137 -10.88 -12.35 0.04
CA ALA A 137 -9.75 -13.26 0.04
C ALA A 137 -9.21 -13.47 1.47
N PHE A 138 -9.90 -14.34 2.21
CA PHE A 138 -9.45 -15.09 3.38
C PHE A 138 -8.85 -14.33 4.58
N LEU A 139 -9.67 -14.23 5.64
CA LEU A 139 -9.25 -14.68 6.97
C LEU A 139 -8.93 -16.19 6.88
N LEU A 140 -7.68 -16.56 7.14
CA LEU A 140 -7.33 -17.91 7.62
C LEU A 140 -7.45 -17.96 9.13
#